data_AF-A0A7J4B833-F1
#
_entry.id   AF-A0A7J4B833-F1
#
_cell.length_a   1.000
_cell.length_b   1.000
_cell.length_c   1.000
_cell.angle_alpha   90.00
_cell.angle_beta   90.00
_cell.angle_gamma   90.00
#
_symmetry.space_group_name_H-M   'P 1'
#
loop_
_entity.id
_entity.type
_entity.pdbx_description
1 polymer ?
#
loop_
_entity_poly.entity_id
_entity_poly.type
_entity_poly.pdbx_seq_one_letter_code
_entity_poly.pdbx_strand_id
1 'polypeptide(L)' 'MCELTVKLSSGKEVLVTEDVLDTVYKYMRFSLTLEELARELGLESWEEAYDFVKRFPAWVAWTPPSFFKHIKEKLCVEK' A
#
# COMPACT_ATOMS: atom_id res chain seq x y z
N MET A 1 -15.65 9.65 7.06
CA MET A 1 -14.90 8.38 7.15
C MET A 1 -14.10 8.28 5.87
N CYS A 2 -12.80 8.53 5.92
CA CYS A 2 -11.98 8.51 4.72
C CYS A 2 -11.64 7.08 4.32
N GLU A 3 -11.74 6.74 3.05
CA GLU A 3 -11.26 5.46 2.50
C GLU A 3 -10.07 5.79 1.61
N LEU A 4 -8.88 5.27 1.95
CA LEU A 4 -7.68 5.49 1.17
C LEU A 4 -7.64 4.40 0.09
N THR A 5 -7.79 4.79 -1.17
CA THR A 5 -7.79 3.88 -2.30
C THR A 5 -6.66 4.24 -3.25
N VAL A 6 -5.79 3.28 -3.55
CA VAL A 6 -4.76 3.43 -4.58
C VAL A 6 -5.32 2.89 -5.88
N LYS A 7 -5.45 3.76 -6.88
CA LYS A 7 -5.83 3.38 -8.25
C LYS A 7 -4.60 2.88 -8.98
N LEU A 8 -4.62 1.62 -9.41
CA LEU A 8 -3.61 1.02 -10.27
C LEU A 8 -3.81 1.42 -11.73
N SER A 9 -2.74 1.30 -12.52
CA SER A 9 -2.77 1.48 -13.97
C SER A 9 -3.76 0.52 -14.67
N SER A 10 -4.00 -0.66 -14.09
CA SER A 10 -4.98 -1.65 -14.57
C SER A 10 -6.45 -1.22 -14.38
N GLY A 11 -6.70 -0.10 -13.69
CA GLY A 11 -8.06 0.35 -13.31
C GLY A 11 -8.60 -0.26 -12.02
N LYS A 12 -7.83 -1.14 -11.36
CA LYS A 12 -8.16 -1.75 -10.07
C LYS A 12 -7.93 -0.75 -8.93
N GLU A 13 -8.87 -0.72 -7.98
CA GLU A 13 -8.77 0.09 -6.77
C GLU A 13 -8.37 -0.80 -5.60
N VAL A 14 -7.20 -0.55 -5.02
CA VAL A 14 -6.74 -1.24 -3.81
C VAL A 14 -7.08 -0.37 -2.60
N LEU A 15 -7.96 -0.88 -1.74
CA LEU A 15 -8.28 -0.22 -0.48
C LEU A 15 -7.13 -0.44 0.50
N VAL A 16 -6.52 0.65 0.93
CA VAL A 16 -5.39 0.61 1.86
C VAL A 16 -5.93 0.43 3.28
N THR A 17 -5.98 -0.82 3.71
CA THR A 17 -6.25 -1.25 5.08
C THR A 17 -4.97 -1.28 5.92
N GLU A 18 -5.12 -1.58 7.22
CA GLU A 18 -3.98 -1.86 8.11
C GLU A 18 -3.14 -3.04 7.59
N ASP A 19 -3.79 -4.09 7.09
CA ASP A 19 -3.12 -5.25 6.46
C ASP A 19 -2.27 -4.85 5.26
N VAL A 20 -2.80 -4.02 4.35
CA VAL A 20 -2.05 -3.55 3.18
C VAL A 20 -0.79 -2.80 3.60
N LEU A 21 -0.89 -1.95 4.62
CA LEU A 21 0.26 -1.22 5.15
C LEU A 21 1.26 -2.12 5.84
N ASP A 22 0.80 -3.09 6.62
CA ASP A 22 1.67 -4.06 7.26
C ASP A 22 2.44 -4.88 6.21
N THR A 23 1.78 -5.34 5.14
CA THR A 23 2.42 -6.02 4.02
C THR A 23 3.43 -5.13 3.31
N VAL A 24 3.10 -3.86 3.04
CA VAL A 24 4.02 -2.92 2.38
C VAL A 24 5.21 -2.59 3.28
N TYR A 25 4.97 -2.39 4.57
CA TYR A 25 6.02 -2.17 5.57
C TYR A 25 6.94 -3.40 5.65
N LYS A 26 6.36 -4.60 5.65
CA LYS A 26 7.11 -5.85 5.59
C LYS A 26 7.92 -5.94 4.30
N TYR A 27 7.36 -5.58 3.15
CA TYR A 27 8.08 -5.56 1.88
C TYR A 27 9.32 -4.67 1.92
N MET A 28 9.18 -3.46 2.48
CA MET A 28 10.29 -2.53 2.62
C MET A 28 11.35 -2.98 3.64
N ARG A 29 10.95 -3.69 4.71
CA ARG A 29 11.84 -4.05 5.83
C ARG A 29 12.41 -5.46 5.77
N PHE A 30 11.73 -6.40 5.12
CA PHE A 30 12.00 -7.83 5.18
C PHE A 30 12.31 -8.47 3.83
N SER A 31 12.68 -7.68 2.82
CA SER A 31 13.07 -8.19 1.48
C SER A 31 12.00 -9.11 0.86
N LEU A 32 10.69 -8.80 1.03
CA LEU A 32 9.68 -9.56 0.28
C LEU A 32 9.84 -9.33 -1.21
N THR A 33 9.49 -10.34 -1.98
CA THR A 33 9.41 -10.25 -3.44
C THR A 33 8.13 -9.52 -3.88
N LEU A 34 8.13 -8.99 -5.10
CA LEU A 34 6.93 -8.39 -5.70
C LEU A 34 5.82 -9.42 -5.93
N GLU A 35 6.16 -10.68 -6.15
CA GLU A 35 5.17 -11.77 -6.29
C GLU A 35 4.46 -12.06 -4.96
N GLU A 36 5.20 -12.08 -3.85
CA GLU A 36 4.59 -12.23 -2.53
C GLU A 36 3.74 -11.02 -2.19
N LEU A 37 4.22 -9.80 -2.47
CA LEU A 37 3.44 -8.58 -2.29
C LEU A 37 2.14 -8.64 -3.11
N ALA A 38 2.20 -9.09 -4.36
CA ALA A 38 1.02 -9.26 -5.19
C ALA A 38 0.02 -10.24 -4.55
N ARG A 39 0.50 -11.38 -4.08
CA ARG A 39 -0.33 -12.41 -3.44
C ARG A 39 -1.03 -11.90 -2.19
N GLU A 40 -0.29 -11.21 -1.30
CA GLU A 40 -0.84 -10.66 -0.06
C GLU A 40 -1.82 -9.50 -0.31
N LEU A 41 -1.62 -8.72 -1.38
CA LEU A 41 -2.53 -7.65 -1.79
C LEU A 41 -3.71 -8.12 -2.66
N GLY A 42 -3.78 -9.41 -3.01
CA GLY A 42 -4.80 -9.95 -3.92
C GLY A 42 -4.70 -9.40 -5.34
N LEU A 43 -3.48 -9.10 -5.79
CA LEU A 43 -3.16 -8.64 -7.13
C LEU A 43 -2.92 -9.84 -8.06
N GLU A 44 -3.22 -9.65 -9.35
CA GLU A 44 -3.18 -10.74 -10.33
C GLU A 44 -1.75 -11.02 -10.84
N SER A 45 -0.86 -10.03 -10.74
CA SER A 45 0.52 -10.15 -11.21
C SER A 45 1.51 -9.31 -10.40
N TRP A 46 2.79 -9.64 -10.51
CA TRP A 46 3.88 -8.85 -9.93
C TRP A 46 3.97 -7.43 -10.53
N GLU A 47 3.48 -7.23 -11.77
CA GLU A 47 3.43 -5.93 -12.42
C GLU A 47 2.44 -4.99 -11.72
N GLU A 48 1.28 -5.52 -11.30
CA GLU A 48 0.31 -4.76 -10.50
C GLU A 48 0.91 -4.35 -9.14
N ALA A 49 1.65 -5.24 -8.49
CA ALA A 49 2.33 -4.94 -7.23
C ALA A 49 3.41 -3.87 -7.42
N TYR A 50 4.15 -3.94 -8.52
CA TYR A 50 5.14 -2.92 -8.86
C TYR A 50 4.48 -1.55 -9.11
N ASP A 51 3.39 -1.51 -9.87
CA ASP A 51 2.62 -0.28 -10.12
C ASP A 51 2.04 0.30 -8.82
N PHE A 52 1.56 -0.57 -7.91
CA PHE A 52 1.11 -0.18 -6.58
C PHE A 52 2.24 0.51 -5.80
N VAL A 53 3.39 -0.14 -5.65
CA VAL A 53 4.54 0.40 -4.89
C VAL A 53 5.01 1.73 -5.48
N LYS A 54 5.01 1.85 -6.80
CA LYS A 54 5.44 3.07 -7.50
C LYS A 54 4.49 4.25 -7.24
N ARG A 55 3.19 4.00 -7.12
CA ARG A 55 2.17 5.02 -6.81
C ARG A 55 2.04 5.28 -5.31
N PHE A 56 2.46 4.32 -4.50
CA PHE A 56 2.40 4.41 -3.06
C PHE A 56 3.42 5.42 -2.53
N PRO A 57 3.04 6.35 -1.64
CA PRO A 57 3.99 7.31 -1.11
C PRO A 57 5.08 6.60 -0.30
N ALA A 58 6.35 6.79 -0.69
CA ALA A 58 7.47 6.12 -0.03
C ALA A 58 7.51 6.40 1.48
N TRP A 59 7.24 7.63 1.92
CA TRP A 59 7.21 7.98 3.34
C TRP A 59 6.17 7.17 4.15
N VAL A 60 5.05 6.80 3.52
CA VAL A 60 4.02 5.96 4.13
C VAL A 60 4.53 4.54 4.30
N ALA A 61 5.21 3.99 3.28
CA ALA A 61 5.76 2.63 3.31
C ALA A 61 6.83 2.42 4.40
N TRP A 62 7.53 3.50 4.79
CA TRP A 62 8.51 3.49 5.88
C TRP A 62 7.91 3.64 7.27
N THR A 63 6.63 4.00 7.36
CA THR A 63 5.98 4.27 8.63
C THR A 63 5.44 2.96 9.24
N PRO A 64 5.66 2.70 10.54
CA PRO A 64 5.10 1.52 11.18
C PRO A 64 3.57 1.46 11.07
N PRO A 65 2.97 0.27 10.90
CA PRO A 65 1.52 0.12 10.76
C PRO A 65 0.75 0.67 11.96
N SER A 66 1.37 0.72 13.15
CA SER A 66 0.79 1.34 14.36
C SER A 66 0.41 2.82 14.21
N PHE A 67 1.00 3.52 13.23
CA PHE A 67 0.67 4.92 12.93
C PHE A 67 -0.41 5.06 11.84
N PHE A 68 -1.06 3.97 11.41
CA PHE A 68 -2.05 4.00 10.32
C PHE A 68 -3.11 5.08 10.48
N LYS A 69 -3.66 5.24 11.69
CA LYS A 69 -4.69 6.24 11.96
C LYS A 69 -4.22 7.66 11.63
N HIS A 70 -3.01 8.03 12.05
CA HIS A 70 -2.41 9.33 11.74
C HIS A 70 -2.02 9.49 10.28
N ILE A 71 -1.52 8.44 9.64
CA ILE A 71 -1.23 8.43 8.20
C ILE A 71 -2.51 8.69 7.40
N LYS A 72 -3.58 7.98 7.75
CA LYS A 72 -4.90 8.09 7.13
C LYS A 72 -5.49 9.48 7.31
N GLU A 73 -5.34 10.08 8.49
CA GLU A 73 -5.72 11.46 8.75
C GLU A 73 -4.91 12.44 7.88
N LYS A 74 -3.58 12.31 7.83
CA LYS A 74 -2.73 13.18 7.00
C LYS A 74 -3.04 13.09 5.51
N LEU A 75 -3.11 11.88 4.95
CA LEU A 75 -3.41 11.67 3.53
C LEU A 75 -4.80 12.17 3.14
N CYS A 76 -5.73 12.25 4.10
CA CYS A 76 -7.04 12.85 3.88
C CYS A 76 -7.10 14.37 4.02
N VAL A 77 -6.19 14.96 4.78
CA VAL A 77 -6.07 16.41 4.90
C VAL A 77 -5.31 17.00 3.71
N GLU A 78 -4.45 16.22 3.05
CA GLU A 78 -3.72 16.63 1.85
C GLU A 78 -4.53 16.56 0.53
N LYS A 79 -5.86 16.36 0.61
CA LYS A 79 -6.78 16.35 -0.53
C LYS A 79 -7.28 17.74 -0.92
#